data_AF-A0A953V2J0-F1
#
_entry.id   AF-A0A953V2J0-F1
#
_cell.length_a   1.000
_cell.length_b   1.000
_cell.length_c   1.000
_cell.angle_alpha   90.00
_cell.angle_beta   90.00
_cell.angle_gamma   90.00
#
_symmetry.space_group_name_H-M   'P 1'
#
loop_
_entity.id
_entity.type
_entity.pdbx_description
1 polymer ?
#
loop_
_entity_poly.entity_id
_entity_poly.type
_entity_poly.pdbx_seq_one_letter_code
_entity_poly.pdbx_strand_id
1 'polypeptide(L)'
;MLRISVPFLAFLVLVGCGSGEFSVNGTLEARPVQLDGEQLALDPGQVDCGVRDELWEITSLGDTRAVAHLTKKGRDLQFSDDVQIGDPAVGLPYVQIRGSFPVRVLQVGSVRDQDQYTKLADARIAVRIDNSCFQTSPPTLMGIRHGQFDPSTNPVFRFRMDGAWMVDQIVH
;
A
#
# COMPACT_ATOMS: atom_id res chain seq x y z
N MET A 1 -64.29 26.81 -25.64
CA MET A 1 -63.36 25.70 -25.89
C MET A 1 -62.09 26.29 -26.47
N LEU A 2 -61.01 26.36 -25.70
CA LEU A 2 -59.70 26.80 -26.18
C LEU A 2 -58.66 25.82 -25.61
N ARG A 3 -58.06 25.03 -26.50
CA ARG A 3 -56.97 24.08 -26.19
C ARG A 3 -55.67 24.88 -26.20
N ILE A 4 -54.98 24.93 -25.07
CA ILE A 4 -53.61 25.47 -25.01
C ILE A 4 -52.67 24.30 -24.71
N SER A 5 -51.80 24.08 -25.68
CA SER A 5 -50.80 23.02 -25.76
C SER A 5 -49.66 23.28 -24.77
N VAL A 6 -49.24 22.21 -24.10
CA VAL A 6 -48.12 22.13 -23.15
C VAL A 6 -46.78 22.25 -23.86
N PRO A 7 -45.76 22.86 -23.24
CA PRO A 7 -44.40 22.37 -23.37
C PRO A 7 -43.90 21.84 -22.02
N PHE A 8 -43.64 20.54 -21.99
CA PHE A 8 -42.90 19.85 -20.94
C PHE A 8 -41.45 20.32 -21.06
N LEU A 9 -41.02 21.24 -20.20
CA LEU A 9 -39.62 21.59 -20.07
C LEU A 9 -38.91 20.46 -19.31
N ALA A 10 -38.35 19.51 -20.04
CA ALA A 10 -37.43 18.53 -19.48
C ALA A 10 -36.10 19.24 -19.15
N PHE A 11 -35.95 19.66 -17.90
CA PHE A 11 -34.65 20.04 -17.35
C PHE A 11 -33.81 18.77 -17.17
N LEU A 12 -33.08 18.40 -18.23
CA LEU A 12 -31.90 17.55 -18.11
C LEU A 12 -30.84 18.36 -17.36
N VAL A 13 -30.86 18.30 -16.03
CA VAL A 13 -29.69 18.68 -15.23
C VAL A 13 -28.65 17.60 -15.49
N LEU A 14 -27.77 17.87 -16.45
CA LEU A 14 -26.47 17.23 -16.57
C LEU A 14 -25.74 17.49 -15.25
N VAL A 15 -25.92 16.58 -14.28
CA VAL A 15 -24.98 16.42 -13.18
C VAL A 15 -23.71 15.92 -13.84
N GLY A 16 -22.88 16.85 -14.31
CA GLY A 16 -21.49 16.57 -14.57
C GLY A 16 -20.88 16.10 -13.27
N CYS A 17 -20.76 14.78 -13.10
CA CYS A 17 -19.75 14.22 -12.20
C CYS A 17 -18.42 14.71 -12.73
N GLY A 18 -17.96 15.86 -12.21
CA GLY A 18 -16.63 16.35 -12.46
C GLY A 18 -15.66 15.21 -12.19
N SER A 19 -14.78 14.96 -13.16
CA SER A 19 -13.60 14.14 -12.94
C SER A 19 -12.97 14.62 -11.63
N GLY A 20 -13.05 13.81 -10.58
CA GLY A 20 -12.56 14.19 -9.25
C GLY A 20 -11.12 14.65 -9.36
N GLU A 21 -10.82 15.79 -8.73
CA GLU A 21 -9.45 16.30 -8.64
C GLU A 21 -8.53 15.18 -8.13
N PHE A 22 -7.35 15.02 -8.75
CA PHE A 22 -6.43 13.96 -8.38
C PHE A 22 -5.94 14.16 -6.95
N SER A 23 -6.14 13.15 -6.10
CA SER A 23 -5.60 13.10 -4.75
C SER A 23 -4.91 11.77 -4.53
N VAL A 24 -3.61 11.81 -4.19
CA VAL A 24 -2.81 10.61 -3.88
C VAL A 24 -3.43 9.86 -2.70
N ASN A 25 -3.69 10.56 -1.58
CA ASN A 25 -4.34 10.00 -0.40
C ASN A 25 -5.74 9.49 -0.73
N GLY A 26 -6.55 10.30 -1.43
CA GLY A 26 -7.91 9.92 -1.80
C GLY A 26 -7.94 8.66 -2.66
N THR A 27 -6.96 8.48 -3.54
CA THR A 27 -6.91 7.32 -4.43
C THR A 27 -6.33 6.09 -3.74
N LEU A 28 -5.21 6.21 -3.02
CA LEU A 28 -4.55 5.10 -2.32
C LEU A 28 -5.39 4.56 -1.16
N GLU A 29 -6.11 5.42 -0.43
CA GLU A 29 -6.88 4.99 0.74
C GLU A 29 -8.33 4.59 0.41
N ALA A 30 -8.82 4.87 -0.81
CA ALA A 30 -10.18 4.54 -1.20
C ALA A 30 -10.43 3.04 -1.38
N ARG A 31 -9.40 2.27 -1.77
CA ARG A 31 -9.49 0.83 -2.04
C ARG A 31 -8.21 0.13 -1.61
N PRO A 32 -8.28 -1.18 -1.27
CA PRO A 32 -7.09 -1.99 -1.08
C PRO A 32 -6.16 -1.94 -2.29
N VAL A 33 -4.86 -1.86 -2.03
CA VAL A 33 -3.79 -1.85 -3.04
C VAL A 33 -3.30 -3.29 -3.23
N GLN A 34 -3.22 -3.72 -4.49
CA GLN A 34 -2.60 -5.00 -4.82
C GLN A 34 -1.08 -4.89 -4.68
N LEU A 35 -0.51 -5.83 -3.93
CA LEU A 35 0.91 -5.98 -3.65
C LEU A 35 1.33 -7.37 -4.11
N ASP A 36 2.34 -7.46 -4.97
CA ASP A 36 2.77 -8.68 -5.66
C ASP A 36 4.20 -9.11 -5.31
N GLY A 37 4.73 -8.59 -4.21
CA GLY A 37 6.03 -8.99 -3.68
C GLY A 37 6.84 -7.84 -3.09
N GLU A 38 6.17 -6.78 -2.67
CA GLU A 38 6.78 -5.65 -2.03
C GLU A 38 7.20 -6.01 -0.60
N GLN A 39 8.19 -5.27 -0.10
CA GLN A 39 8.72 -5.46 1.24
C GLN A 39 8.16 -4.44 2.22
N LEU A 40 7.87 -4.92 3.42
CA LEU A 40 7.51 -4.11 4.56
C LEU A 40 8.68 -4.03 5.52
N ALA A 41 8.99 -2.82 5.97
CA ALA A 41 9.85 -2.63 7.12
C ALA A 41 9.04 -2.89 8.40
N LEU A 42 9.58 -3.74 9.27
CA LEU A 42 9.02 -4.04 10.58
C LEU A 42 9.86 -3.38 11.67
N ASP A 43 9.22 -2.93 12.74
CA ASP A 43 9.91 -2.57 13.97
C ASP A 43 10.19 -3.82 14.84
N PRO A 44 11.21 -3.78 15.73
CA PRO A 44 11.54 -4.93 16.58
C PRO A 44 10.37 -5.40 17.47
N GLY A 45 9.50 -4.50 17.90
CA GLY A 45 8.34 -4.84 18.73
C GLY A 45 7.29 -5.65 17.98
N GLN A 46 7.12 -5.40 16.67
CA GLN A 46 6.30 -6.22 15.79
C GLN A 46 6.88 -7.62 15.62
N VAL A 47 8.21 -7.73 15.48
CA VAL A 47 8.91 -9.03 15.39
C VAL A 47 8.66 -9.86 16.65
N ASP A 48 8.88 -9.27 17.83
CA ASP A 48 8.65 -9.92 19.12
C ASP A 48 7.17 -10.28 19.33
N CYS A 49 6.26 -9.41 18.91
CA CYS A 49 4.83 -9.68 18.97
C CYS A 49 4.45 -10.89 18.11
N GLY A 50 4.97 -10.97 16.88
CA GLY A 50 4.69 -12.08 15.99
C GLY A 50 5.23 -13.41 16.50
N VAL A 51 6.34 -13.43 17.25
CA VAL A 51 6.78 -14.64 17.96
C VAL A 51 5.77 -15.05 19.02
N ARG A 52 5.32 -14.11 19.87
CA ARG A 52 4.34 -14.40 20.93
C ARG A 52 2.98 -14.83 20.39
N ASP A 53 2.59 -14.30 19.24
CA ASP A 53 1.34 -14.64 18.57
C ASP A 53 1.50 -15.80 17.57
N GLU A 54 2.63 -16.50 17.59
CA GLU A 54 2.90 -17.70 16.77
C GLU A 54 2.77 -17.45 15.25
N LEU A 55 3.09 -16.22 14.79
CA LEU A 55 3.15 -15.87 13.37
C LEU A 55 4.42 -16.41 12.70
N TRP A 56 5.50 -16.52 13.47
CA TRP A 56 6.79 -17.03 13.02
C TRP A 56 7.64 -17.57 14.17
N GLU A 57 8.64 -18.38 13.82
CA GLU A 57 9.63 -18.96 14.72
C GLU A 57 11.03 -18.43 14.39
N ILE A 58 11.71 -17.82 15.36
CA ILE A 58 13.04 -17.24 15.13
C ILE A 58 14.11 -18.32 15.17
N THR A 59 14.92 -18.39 14.10
CA THR A 59 16.17 -19.13 14.04
C THR A 59 17.35 -18.17 13.90
N SER A 60 18.26 -18.21 14.88
CA SER A 60 19.50 -17.44 14.81
C SER A 60 20.44 -18.04 13.76
N LEU A 61 21.06 -17.19 12.95
CA LEU A 61 22.05 -17.54 11.94
C LEU A 61 23.48 -17.10 12.32
N GLY A 62 23.67 -16.67 13.58
CA GLY A 62 24.91 -16.11 14.09
C GLY A 62 24.67 -14.88 14.97
N ASP A 63 25.74 -14.13 15.26
CA ASP A 63 25.74 -13.14 16.36
C ASP A 63 24.72 -12.00 16.21
N THR A 64 24.39 -11.58 14.98
CA THR A 64 23.45 -10.47 14.74
C THR A 64 22.36 -10.76 13.71
N ARG A 65 22.40 -11.94 13.06
CA ARG A 65 21.46 -12.31 12.00
C ARG A 65 20.52 -13.39 12.48
N ALA A 66 19.26 -13.26 12.09
CA ALA A 66 18.25 -14.27 12.33
C ALA A 66 17.22 -14.25 11.20
N VAL A 67 16.47 -15.34 11.10
CA VAL A 67 15.31 -15.44 10.23
C VAL A 67 14.14 -15.86 11.09
N ALA A 68 13.00 -15.18 10.95
CA ALA A 68 11.75 -15.62 11.57
C ALA A 68 10.93 -16.39 10.52
N HIS A 69 10.95 -17.71 10.64
CA HIS A 69 10.29 -18.63 9.70
C HIS A 69 8.78 -18.54 9.85
N LEU A 70 8.07 -18.25 8.76
CA LEU A 70 6.62 -18.09 8.80
C LEU A 70 5.91 -19.40 9.18
N THR A 71 5.06 -19.33 10.18
CA THR A 71 4.08 -20.39 10.45
C THR A 71 2.91 -20.30 9.46
N LYS A 72 2.00 -21.27 9.52
CA LYS A 72 0.73 -21.17 8.78
C LYS A 72 -0.05 -19.90 9.16
N LYS A 73 -0.08 -19.53 10.44
CA LYS A 73 -0.80 -18.34 10.93
C LYS A 73 -0.23 -17.05 10.33
N GLY A 74 1.10 -16.95 10.22
CA GLY A 74 1.75 -15.85 9.51
C GLY A 74 1.41 -15.82 8.01
N ARG A 75 1.45 -16.98 7.33
CA ARG A 75 1.09 -17.07 5.89
C ARG A 75 -0.37 -16.73 5.62
N ASP A 76 -1.27 -17.07 6.54
CA ASP A 76 -2.70 -16.73 6.43
C ASP A 76 -2.91 -15.19 6.44
N LEU A 77 -1.95 -14.41 6.99
CA LEU A 77 -1.90 -12.95 6.93
C LEU A 77 -1.25 -12.40 5.64
N GLN A 78 -1.05 -13.24 4.62
CA GLN A 78 -0.50 -12.88 3.31
C GLN A 78 0.98 -12.45 3.31
N PHE A 79 1.74 -12.80 4.36
CA PHE A 79 3.20 -12.81 4.31
C PHE A 79 3.68 -13.92 3.38
N SER A 80 4.51 -13.58 2.40
CA SER A 80 4.95 -14.51 1.36
C SER A 80 6.32 -15.13 1.64
N ASP A 81 7.16 -14.47 2.43
CA ASP A 81 8.51 -14.93 2.76
C ASP A 81 8.84 -14.70 4.24
N ASP A 82 9.86 -15.37 4.73
CA ASP A 82 10.31 -15.30 6.12
C ASP A 82 10.83 -13.90 6.48
N VAL A 83 10.67 -13.52 7.75
CA VAL A 83 11.15 -12.22 8.25
C VAL A 83 12.67 -12.25 8.31
N GLN A 84 13.32 -11.37 7.56
CA GLN A 84 14.77 -11.20 7.59
C GLN A 84 15.14 -10.26 8.74
N ILE A 85 16.07 -10.67 9.60
CA ILE A 85 16.50 -9.90 10.78
C ILE A 85 18.02 -9.72 10.73
N GLY A 86 18.47 -8.49 10.95
CA GLY A 86 19.89 -8.16 11.02
C GLY A 86 20.59 -8.13 9.66
N ASP A 87 19.85 -7.92 8.57
CA ASP A 87 20.45 -7.65 7.26
C ASP A 87 21.20 -6.30 7.31
N PRO A 88 22.54 -6.29 7.13
CA PRO A 88 23.32 -5.05 7.22
C PRO A 88 23.01 -4.07 6.09
N ALA A 89 22.46 -4.52 4.95
CA ALA A 89 22.09 -3.64 3.85
C ALA A 89 20.82 -2.83 4.15
N VAL A 90 19.89 -3.40 4.91
CA VAL A 90 18.58 -2.79 5.21
C VAL A 90 18.55 -2.15 6.60
N GLY A 91 19.24 -2.74 7.58
CA GLY A 91 19.36 -2.22 8.95
C GLY A 91 18.13 -2.38 9.84
N LEU A 92 17.01 -2.88 9.30
CA LEU A 92 15.77 -3.14 10.01
C LEU A 92 15.22 -4.51 9.62
N PRO A 93 14.42 -5.17 10.49
CA PRO A 93 13.68 -6.35 10.10
C PRO A 93 12.71 -6.06 8.94
N TYR A 94 12.58 -6.99 8.01
CA TYR A 94 11.65 -6.83 6.89
C TYR A 94 11.03 -8.16 6.47
N VAL A 95 9.89 -8.07 5.78
CA VAL A 95 9.12 -9.22 5.30
C VAL A 95 8.47 -8.89 3.97
N GLN A 96 8.32 -9.89 3.10
CA GLN A 96 7.60 -9.75 1.84
C GLN A 96 6.12 -10.08 2.01
N ILE A 97 5.24 -9.32 1.36
CA ILE A 97 3.79 -9.59 1.34
C ILE A 97 3.27 -9.73 -0.09
N ARG A 98 2.18 -10.49 -0.24
CA ARG A 98 1.46 -10.63 -1.52
C ARG A 98 -0.04 -10.72 -1.28
N GLY A 99 -0.80 -9.79 -1.83
CA GLY A 99 -2.25 -9.72 -1.65
C GLY A 99 -2.80 -8.32 -1.81
N SER A 100 -4.05 -8.13 -1.41
CA SER A 100 -4.72 -6.84 -1.50
C SER A 100 -4.92 -6.24 -0.11
N PHE A 101 -4.29 -5.09 0.16
CA PHE A 101 -4.24 -4.53 1.51
C PHE A 101 -4.79 -3.10 1.56
N PRO A 102 -5.61 -2.77 2.57
CA PRO A 102 -5.87 -1.37 2.88
C PRO A 102 -4.57 -0.68 3.30
N VAL A 103 -4.37 0.54 2.82
CA VAL A 103 -3.17 1.32 3.14
C VAL A 103 -3.55 2.65 3.82
N ARG A 104 -2.58 3.28 4.47
CA ARG A 104 -2.66 4.66 4.92
C ARG A 104 -1.47 5.42 4.37
N VAL A 105 -1.71 6.57 3.76
CA VAL A 105 -0.67 7.47 3.32
C VAL A 105 -0.15 8.25 4.53
N LEU A 106 1.14 8.07 4.83
CA LEU A 106 1.84 8.80 5.88
C LEU A 106 2.39 10.12 5.35
N GLN A 107 2.88 10.11 4.11
CA GLN A 107 3.47 11.27 3.46
C GLN A 107 3.34 11.15 1.95
N VAL A 108 3.00 12.25 1.29
CA VAL A 108 3.09 12.39 -0.17
C VAL A 108 4.38 13.12 -0.51
N GLY A 109 5.15 12.56 -1.44
CA GLY A 109 6.34 13.14 -2.02
C GLY A 109 6.02 13.88 -3.33
N SER A 110 6.83 13.66 -4.36
CA SER A 110 6.59 14.32 -5.66
C SER A 110 5.38 13.70 -6.36
N VAL A 111 4.62 14.54 -7.07
CA VAL A 111 3.57 14.11 -8.00
C VAL A 111 3.97 14.62 -9.38
N ARG A 112 3.96 13.72 -10.37
CA ARG A 112 4.43 13.98 -11.73
C ARG A 112 3.37 13.53 -12.73
N ASP A 113 3.05 14.40 -13.67
CA ASP A 113 2.23 14.05 -14.83
C ASP A 113 3.08 13.27 -15.83
N GLN A 114 2.63 12.05 -16.19
CA GLN A 114 3.21 11.34 -17.34
C GLN A 114 2.47 11.73 -18.61
N ASP A 115 1.14 11.73 -18.54
CA ASP A 115 0.24 12.13 -19.62
C ASP A 115 -1.11 12.62 -19.02
N GLN A 116 -2.11 12.85 -19.87
CA GLN A 116 -3.43 13.35 -19.44
C GLN A 116 -4.18 12.39 -18.50
N TYR A 117 -3.90 11.09 -18.57
CA TYR A 117 -4.61 10.02 -17.86
C TYR A 117 -3.71 9.24 -16.89
N THR A 118 -2.43 9.58 -16.81
CA THR A 118 -1.45 8.85 -16.00
C THR A 118 -0.61 9.81 -15.14
N LYS A 119 -0.49 9.49 -13.85
CA LYS A 119 0.35 10.22 -12.90
C LYS A 119 1.27 9.27 -12.15
N LEU A 120 2.46 9.74 -11.78
CA LEU A 120 3.30 9.10 -10.79
C LEU A 120 3.27 9.88 -9.50
N ALA A 121 3.24 9.20 -8.36
CA ALA A 121 3.51 9.84 -7.08
C ALA A 121 4.42 8.99 -6.20
N ASP A 122 5.39 9.63 -5.56
CA ASP A 122 6.13 9.01 -4.48
C ASP A 122 5.27 9.14 -3.21
N ALA A 123 5.02 8.04 -2.51
CA ALA A 123 4.22 8.09 -1.29
C ALA A 123 4.75 7.14 -0.23
N ARG A 124 4.97 7.66 0.98
CA ARG A 124 5.22 6.82 2.15
C ARG A 124 3.89 6.29 2.63
N ILE A 125 3.73 4.97 2.63
CA ILE A 125 2.49 4.32 3.08
C ILE A 125 2.75 3.32 4.21
N ALA A 126 1.74 3.17 5.06
CA ALA A 126 1.65 2.09 6.03
C ALA A 126 0.60 1.08 5.53
N VAL A 127 0.91 -0.21 5.63
CA VAL A 127 0.03 -1.30 5.23
C VAL A 127 -0.76 -1.79 6.44
N ARG A 128 -2.08 -1.86 6.32
CA ARG A 128 -2.94 -2.36 7.40
C ARG A 128 -3.05 -3.87 7.28
N ILE A 129 -2.52 -4.57 8.28
CA ILE A 129 -2.60 -6.03 8.41
C ILE A 129 -3.54 -6.33 9.57
N ASP A 130 -4.49 -7.24 9.35
CA ASP A 130 -5.52 -7.58 10.33
C ASP A 130 -4.98 -8.55 11.41
N ASN A 131 -4.07 -8.04 12.24
CA ASN A 131 -3.55 -8.73 13.41
C ASN A 131 -3.10 -7.69 14.45
N SER A 132 -3.31 -7.97 15.73
CA SER A 132 -3.00 -7.04 16.83
C SER A 132 -1.55 -6.57 16.86
N CYS A 133 -0.60 -7.36 16.35
CA CYS A 133 0.80 -6.98 16.26
C CYS A 133 1.07 -5.80 15.33
N PHE A 134 0.17 -5.50 14.39
CA PHE A 134 0.37 -4.48 13.34
C PHE A 134 -0.68 -3.35 13.38
N GLN A 135 -1.65 -3.39 14.30
CA GLN A 135 -2.73 -2.40 14.32
C GLN A 135 -2.30 -1.05 14.91
N THR A 136 -1.50 -1.05 15.99
CA THR A 136 -1.07 0.19 16.68
C THR A 136 0.03 0.92 15.92
N SER A 137 0.97 0.15 15.36
CA SER A 137 2.06 0.62 14.51
C SER A 137 2.00 -0.24 13.25
N PRO A 138 1.35 0.21 12.16
CA PRO A 138 1.31 -0.57 10.93
C PRO A 138 2.65 -0.46 10.20
N PRO A 139 3.16 -1.58 9.67
CA PRO A 139 4.45 -1.60 8.98
C PRO A 139 4.43 -0.77 7.69
N THR A 140 5.58 -0.23 7.31
CA THR A 140 5.68 0.69 6.16
C THR A 140 6.20 -0.02 4.92
N LEU A 141 5.59 0.27 3.77
CA LEU A 141 6.06 -0.24 2.49
C LEU A 141 7.40 0.41 2.11
N MET A 142 8.36 -0.41 1.73
CA MET A 142 9.69 0.02 1.28
C MET A 142 9.65 0.42 -0.20
N GLY A 143 10.39 1.48 -0.55
CA GLY A 143 10.66 1.82 -1.94
C GLY A 143 11.88 1.08 -2.48
N ILE A 144 12.21 1.33 -3.74
CA ILE A 144 13.41 0.78 -4.39
C ILE A 144 14.44 1.87 -4.64
N ARG A 145 15.68 1.60 -4.24
CA ARG A 145 16.85 2.43 -4.52
C ARG A 145 17.97 1.56 -5.07
N HIS A 146 18.50 1.93 -6.23
CA HIS A 146 19.58 1.19 -6.91
C HIS A 146 19.25 -0.31 -7.12
N GLY A 147 17.98 -0.63 -7.39
CA GLY A 147 17.50 -1.99 -7.63
C GLY A 147 17.34 -2.86 -6.38
N GLN A 148 17.40 -2.26 -5.18
CA GLN A 148 17.19 -2.94 -3.89
C GLN A 148 16.09 -2.23 -3.10
N PHE A 149 15.37 -2.98 -2.27
CA PHE A 149 14.41 -2.39 -1.34
C PHE A 149 15.15 -1.59 -0.26
N ASP A 150 14.66 -0.37 0.00
CA ASP A 150 15.26 0.57 0.94
C ASP A 150 14.16 1.20 1.81
N PRO A 151 14.26 1.09 3.16
CA PRO A 151 13.22 1.58 4.06
C PRO A 151 13.19 3.12 4.18
N SER A 152 14.22 3.81 3.69
CA SER A 152 14.31 5.27 3.63
C SER A 152 13.76 5.85 2.31
N THR A 153 13.47 5.01 1.33
CA THR A 153 12.96 5.42 0.02
C THR A 153 11.45 5.21 -0.05
N ASN A 154 10.72 6.19 -0.59
CA ASN A 154 9.28 6.05 -0.81
C ASN A 154 9.01 5.21 -2.06
N PRO A 155 8.07 4.25 -2.03
CA PRO A 155 7.59 3.59 -3.23
C PRO A 155 6.92 4.61 -4.17
N VAL A 156 7.06 4.34 -5.46
CA VAL A 156 6.48 5.16 -6.53
C VAL A 156 5.25 4.46 -7.07
N PHE A 157 4.10 5.11 -7.00
CA PHE A 157 2.84 4.59 -7.49
C PHE A 157 2.51 5.21 -8.84
N ARG A 158 2.11 4.38 -9.80
CA ARG A 158 1.44 4.83 -11.02
C ARG A 158 -0.06 4.82 -10.81
N PHE A 159 -0.69 5.93 -11.15
CA PHE A 159 -2.13 6.12 -11.15
C PHE A 159 -2.61 6.27 -12.57
N ARG A 160 -3.78 5.70 -12.84
CA ARG A 160 -4.46 5.81 -14.14
C ARG A 160 -5.89 6.32 -13.94
N MET A 161 -6.35 7.17 -14.84
CA MET A 161 -7.73 7.62 -14.90
C MET A 161 -8.54 6.64 -15.75
N ASP A 162 -9.53 5.99 -15.14
CA ASP A 162 -10.52 5.14 -15.81
C ASP A 162 -11.89 5.32 -15.14
N GLY A 163 -12.62 6.36 -15.58
CA GLY A 163 -13.83 6.87 -14.90
C GLY A 163 -13.53 7.59 -13.57
N ALA A 164 -12.58 7.09 -12.80
CA ALA A 164 -11.98 7.71 -11.62
C ALA A 164 -10.48 7.39 -11.58
N TRP A 165 -9.72 8.16 -10.80
CA TRP A 165 -8.33 7.83 -10.53
C TRP A 165 -8.24 6.52 -9.73
N MET A 166 -7.36 5.62 -10.17
CA MET A 166 -7.07 4.35 -9.52
C MET A 166 -5.58 4.08 -9.50
N VAL A 167 -5.15 3.26 -8.53
CA VAL A 167 -3.79 2.71 -8.52
C VAL A 167 -3.70 1.69 -9.64
N ASP A 168 -2.72 1.88 -10.51
CA ASP A 168 -2.47 1.00 -11.64
C ASP A 168 -1.37 -0.02 -11.30
N GLN A 169 -0.24 0.46 -10.75
CA GLN A 169 0.85 -0.40 -10.26
C GLN A 169 1.82 0.37 -9.35
N ILE A 170 2.69 -0.37 -8.67
CA ILE A 170 3.92 0.15 -8.06
C ILE A 170 5.04 0.08 -9.09
N VAL A 171 5.85 1.13 -9.19
CA VAL A 171 6.98 1.24 -10.11
C VAL A 171 8.26 0.88 -9.35
N HIS A 172 9.01 -0.07 -9.92
CA HIS A 172 10.25 -0.63 -9.38
C HIS A 172 11.46 -0.18 -10.21
#